data_AF-A0A528AWF3-F1
#
_entry.id   AF-A0A528AWF3-F1
#
_cell.length_a   1.000
_cell.length_b   1.000
_cell.length_c   1.000
_cell.angle_alpha   90.00
_cell.angle_beta   90.00
_cell.angle_gamma   90.00
#
_symmetry.space_group_name_H-M   'P 1'
#
loop_
_entity.id
_entity.type
_entity.pdbx_description
1 polymer ?
#
loop_
_entity_poly.entity_id
_entity_poly.type
_entity_poly.pdbx_seq_one_letter_code
_entity_poly.pdbx_strand_id
1 'polypeptide(L)'
;LVYESAGMHASLLGFCLESLIIDNDMLGHCLRCVRGIEVTDESLSIDTIADVCLKGPGHYLGNEQTLRLMQTEYFYPAVGDRFSPKEWSEKGRPDILQRAIIELS
;
A
#
# COMPACT_ATOMS: atom_id res chain seq x y z
N LEU A 1 5.27 -20.39 8.99
CA LEU A 1 6.61 -19.82 8.72
C LEU A 1 6.90 -20.02 7.23
N VAL A 2 7.26 -18.97 6.51
CA VAL A 2 7.55 -19.03 5.07
C VAL A 2 9.03 -18.73 4.89
N TYR A 3 9.78 -19.73 4.42
CA TYR A 3 11.19 -19.56 4.06
C TYR A 3 11.30 -18.96 2.66
N GLU A 4 12.42 -18.30 2.38
CA GLU A 4 12.75 -17.81 1.03
C GLU A 4 11.68 -16.87 0.44
N SER A 5 10.98 -16.13 1.31
CA SER A 5 9.84 -15.28 0.94
C SER A 5 10.23 -13.93 0.35
N ALA A 6 11.52 -13.58 0.36
CA ALA A 6 12.01 -12.29 -0.13
C ALA A 6 13.44 -12.40 -0.66
N GLY A 7 13.74 -11.70 -1.75
CA GLY A 7 15.05 -11.56 -2.37
C GLY A 7 15.54 -12.75 -3.20
N MET A 8 14.76 -13.83 -3.31
CA MET A 8 15.21 -15.10 -3.89
C MET A 8 14.90 -15.21 -5.39
N HIS A 9 15.93 -15.49 -6.18
CA HIS A 9 15.86 -15.54 -7.64
C HIS A 9 16.31 -16.91 -8.18
N ALA A 10 16.02 -17.17 -9.46
CA ALA A 10 16.51 -18.33 -10.20
C ALA A 10 16.29 -19.67 -9.47
N SER A 11 15.06 -19.90 -8.97
CA SER A 11 14.71 -21.09 -8.18
C SER A 11 15.63 -21.31 -6.97
N LEU A 12 15.85 -20.24 -6.21
CA LEU A 12 16.67 -20.19 -4.99
C LEU A 12 18.19 -20.28 -5.21
N LEU A 13 18.66 -20.09 -6.44
CA LEU A 13 20.10 -20.10 -6.75
C LEU A 13 20.77 -18.74 -6.60
N GLY A 14 20.00 -17.67 -6.36
CA GLY A 14 20.53 -16.32 -6.18
C GLY A 14 19.73 -15.52 -5.17
N PHE A 15 20.41 -14.58 -4.52
CA PHE A 15 19.82 -13.61 -3.60
C PHE A 15 20.14 -12.20 -4.08
N CYS A 16 19.14 -11.32 -4.10
CA CYS A 16 19.25 -9.94 -4.54
C CYS A 16 18.73 -9.01 -3.45
N LEU A 17 19.56 -8.03 -3.05
CA LEU A 17 19.25 -7.09 -1.98
C LEU A 17 18.15 -6.11 -2.39
N GLU A 18 18.13 -5.71 -3.66
CA GLU A 18 17.10 -4.82 -4.18
C GLU A 18 15.74 -5.52 -4.21
N SER A 19 15.71 -6.79 -4.65
CA SER A 19 14.50 -7.62 -4.59
C SER A 19 14.04 -7.86 -3.15
N LEU A 20 14.95 -7.99 -2.18
CA LEU A 20 14.59 -8.08 -0.77
C LEU A 20 13.75 -6.86 -0.32
N ILE A 21 14.15 -5.64 -0.73
CA ILE A 21 13.40 -4.41 -0.42
C ILE A 21 12.05 -4.38 -1.14
N ILE A 22 12.01 -4.77 -2.42
CA ILE A 22 10.77 -4.81 -3.20
C ILE A 22 9.80 -5.85 -2.61
N ASP A 23 10.29 -7.04 -2.27
CA ASP A 23 9.50 -8.09 -1.67
C ASP A 23 9.00 -7.70 -0.28
N ASN A 24 9.71 -6.83 0.46
CA ASN A 24 9.23 -6.31 1.74
C ASN A 24 7.93 -5.48 1.57
N ASP A 25 7.81 -4.67 0.51
CA ASP A 25 6.55 -3.99 0.18
C ASP A 25 5.44 -5.00 -0.19
N MET A 26 5.78 -6.02 -0.99
CA MET A 26 4.84 -7.07 -1.36
C MET A 26 4.33 -7.83 -0.13
N LEU A 27 5.24 -8.20 0.79
CA LEU A 27 4.91 -8.86 2.04
C LEU A 27 4.03 -7.98 2.93
N GLY A 28 4.29 -6.66 3.00
CA GLY A 28 3.42 -5.72 3.69
C GLY A 28 1.99 -5.73 3.17
N HIS A 29 1.81 -5.77 1.84
CA HIS A 29 0.50 -5.94 1.22
C HIS A 29 -0.13 -7.31 1.50
N CYS A 30 0.64 -8.40 1.43
CA CYS A 30 0.16 -9.73 1.79
C CYS A 30 -0.31 -9.76 3.26
N LEU A 31 0.45 -9.19 4.18
CA LEU A 31 0.11 -9.09 5.60
C LEU A 31 -1.16 -8.26 5.82
N ARG A 32 -1.30 -7.13 5.12
CA ARG A 32 -2.54 -6.34 5.15
C ARG A 32 -3.73 -7.15 4.61
N CYS A 33 -3.54 -7.93 3.55
CA CYS A 33 -4.58 -8.76 2.96
C CYS A 33 -5.04 -9.86 3.95
N VAL A 34 -4.11 -10.60 4.56
CA VAL A 34 -4.44 -11.69 5.50
C VAL A 34 -4.99 -11.19 6.84
N ARG A 35 -4.78 -9.92 7.20
CA ARG A 35 -5.47 -9.28 8.34
C ARG A 35 -6.99 -9.37 8.22
N GLY A 36 -7.50 -9.47 6.98
CA GLY A 36 -8.92 -9.56 6.69
C GLY A 36 -9.64 -8.21 6.80
N ILE A 37 -10.95 -8.30 6.97
CA ILE A 37 -11.86 -7.16 7.12
C ILE A 37 -12.42 -7.22 8.54
N GLU A 38 -12.16 -6.17 9.32
CA GLU A 38 -12.76 -6.01 10.64
C GLU A 38 -14.23 -5.61 10.47
N VAL A 39 -15.13 -6.35 11.12
CA VAL A 39 -16.58 -6.11 11.03
C VAL A 39 -17.10 -5.73 12.41
N THR A 40 -17.34 -4.44 12.59
CA THR A 40 -17.91 -3.81 13.79
C THR A 40 -18.92 -2.76 13.36
N ASP A 41 -19.77 -2.29 14.28
CA ASP A 41 -20.73 -1.22 13.97
C ASP A 41 -20.03 0.04 13.44
N GLU A 42 -18.83 0.35 13.95
CA GLU A 42 -18.02 1.48 13.45
C GLU A 42 -17.47 1.22 12.04
N SER A 43 -16.94 0.01 11.77
CA SER A 43 -16.35 -0.29 10.46
C SER A 43 -17.39 -0.40 9.34
N LEU A 44 -18.65 -0.71 9.67
CA LEU A 44 -19.78 -0.62 8.74
C LEU A 44 -20.05 0.81 8.26
N SER A 45 -19.63 1.83 9.01
CA SER A 45 -19.63 3.25 8.60
C SER A 45 -21.00 3.80 8.19
N ILE A 46 -22.09 3.25 8.73
CA ILE A 46 -23.47 3.59 8.31
C ILE A 46 -23.78 5.09 8.54
N ASP A 47 -23.40 5.63 9.69
CA ASP A 47 -23.62 7.05 10.00
C ASP A 47 -22.82 7.97 9.07
N THR A 48 -21.56 7.61 8.79
CA THR A 48 -20.70 8.35 7.85
C THR A 48 -21.25 8.32 6.43
N ILE A 49 -21.78 7.18 5.98
CA ILE A 49 -22.44 7.07 4.68
C ILE A 49 -23.67 7.98 4.62
N ALA A 50 -24.53 7.93 5.64
CA ALA A 50 -25.73 8.76 5.70
C ALA A 50 -25.39 10.25 5.72
N ASP A 51 -24.40 10.66 6.51
CA ASP A 51 -23.95 12.05 6.59
C ASP A 51 -23.44 12.56 5.23
N VAL A 52 -22.50 11.83 4.61
CA VAL A 52 -21.91 12.23 3.33
C VAL A 52 -22.93 12.27 2.19
N CYS A 53 -23.85 11.30 2.12
CA CYS A 53 -24.81 11.19 1.03
C CYS A 53 -26.04 12.10 1.16
N LEU A 54 -26.52 12.36 2.39
CA LEU A 54 -27.75 13.14 2.58
C LEU A 54 -27.48 14.62 2.85
N LYS A 55 -26.31 14.95 3.40
CA LYS A 55 -26.00 16.31 3.89
C LYS A 55 -24.63 16.82 3.42
N GLY A 56 -23.70 15.92 3.15
CA GLY A 56 -22.31 16.22 2.86
C GLY A 56 -22.01 16.51 1.39
N PRO A 57 -20.72 16.59 1.04
CA PRO A 57 -20.25 17.00 -0.28
C PRO A 57 -20.40 15.90 -1.35
N GLY A 58 -21.01 14.76 -1.03
CA GLY A 58 -21.13 13.61 -1.94
C GLY A 58 -19.82 12.82 -2.15
N HIS A 59 -18.78 13.09 -1.36
CA HIS A 59 -17.53 12.32 -1.36
C HIS A 59 -16.93 12.19 0.03
N TYR A 60 -16.12 11.15 0.25
CA TYR A 60 -15.60 10.78 1.58
C TYR A 60 -14.22 11.35 1.91
N LEU A 61 -13.52 11.95 0.94
CA LEU A 61 -12.10 12.35 1.07
C LEU A 61 -11.78 13.26 2.26
N GLY A 62 -12.72 14.15 2.63
CA GLY A 62 -12.55 15.08 3.76
C GLY A 62 -13.21 14.63 5.06
N ASN A 63 -13.85 13.45 5.09
CA ASN A 63 -14.51 12.97 6.29
C ASN A 63 -13.48 12.48 7.32
N GLU A 64 -13.71 12.78 8.60
CA GLU A 64 -12.80 12.46 9.69
C GLU A 64 -12.52 10.95 9.80
N GLN A 65 -13.55 10.10 9.63
CA GLN A 65 -13.38 8.65 9.65
C GLN A 65 -12.47 8.19 8.51
N THR A 66 -12.65 8.72 7.30
CA THR A 66 -11.77 8.41 6.16
C THR A 66 -10.32 8.74 6.48
N LEU A 67 -10.06 9.93 7.01
CA LEU A 67 -8.70 10.38 7.35
C LEU A 67 -8.05 9.50 8.44
N ARG A 68 -8.83 9.08 9.44
CA ARG A 68 -8.38 8.15 10.48
C ARG A 68 -8.03 6.78 9.89
N LEU A 69 -8.93 6.20 9.09
CA LEU A 69 -8.72 4.89 8.46
C LEU A 69 -7.59 4.91 7.44
N MET A 70 -7.31 6.05 6.79
CA MET A 70 -6.14 6.18 5.91
C MET A 70 -4.82 5.88 6.63
N GLN A 71 -4.74 6.03 7.95
CA GLN A 71 -3.55 5.75 8.75
C GLN A 71 -3.44 4.30 9.23
N THR A 72 -4.54 3.53 9.19
CA THR A 72 -4.61 2.18 9.80
C THR A 72 -4.97 1.09 8.79
N GLU A 73 -5.74 1.42 7.76
CA GLU A 73 -6.29 0.47 6.80
C GLU A 73 -5.47 0.31 5.53
N TYR A 74 -4.56 1.24 5.27
CA TYR A 74 -3.76 1.24 4.05
C TYR A 74 -2.31 0.90 4.37
N PHE A 75 -1.75 -0.05 3.62
CA PHE A 75 -0.31 -0.19 3.54
C PHE A 75 0.21 0.75 2.46
N TYR A 76 1.12 1.65 2.83
CA TYR A 76 1.81 2.53 1.89
C TYR A 76 3.20 1.93 1.60
N PRO A 77 3.47 1.51 0.36
CA PRO A 77 4.75 0.92 0.00
C PRO A 77 5.88 1.94 0.11
N ALA A 78 7.06 1.50 0.52
CA ALA A 78 8.26 2.33 0.59
C ALA A 78 8.81 2.63 -0.82
N VAL A 79 8.90 1.60 -1.67
CA VAL A 79 9.51 1.70 -3.00
C VAL A 79 8.51 1.61 -4.16
N GLY A 80 7.32 1.07 -3.93
CA GLY A 80 6.24 1.07 -4.91
C GLY A 80 5.80 2.50 -5.33
N ASP A 81 5.77 2.76 -6.63
CA ASP A 81 5.31 4.05 -7.17
C ASP A 81 3.78 4.14 -7.18
N ARG A 82 3.24 5.25 -6.68
CA ARG A 82 1.81 5.53 -6.61
C ARG A 82 1.41 6.80 -7.34
N PHE A 83 2.30 7.36 -8.15
CA PHE A 83 1.99 8.52 -8.99
C PHE A 83 0.95 8.15 -10.03
N SER A 84 0.16 9.14 -10.44
CA SER A 84 -0.66 8.98 -11.64
C SER A 84 0.25 8.68 -12.85
N PRO A 85 -0.26 8.03 -13.91
CA PRO A 85 0.56 7.75 -15.10
C PRO A 85 1.20 8.99 -15.72
N LYS A 86 0.52 10.14 -15.63
CA LYS A 86 1.04 11.43 -16.07
C LYS A 86 2.23 11.88 -15.23
N GLU A 87 2.05 11.95 -13.90
CA GLU A 87 3.11 12.36 -12.97
C GLU A 87 4.32 11.42 -13.01
N TRP A 88 4.09 10.11 -13.13
CA TRP A 88 5.17 9.12 -13.31
C TRP A 88 5.97 9.40 -14.58
N SER A 89 5.30 9.72 -15.69
CA SER A 89 5.98 10.11 -16.93
C SER A 89 6.72 11.44 -16.81
N GLU A 90 6.15 12.44 -16.13
CA GLU A 90 6.79 13.74 -15.89
C GLU A 90 8.02 13.63 -14.99
N LYS A 91 8.03 12.66 -14.08
CA LYS A 91 9.18 12.34 -13.22
C LYS A 91 10.24 11.46 -13.89
N GLY A 92 10.16 11.28 -15.20
CA GLY A 92 11.17 10.54 -15.96
C GLY A 92 11.03 9.02 -15.84
N ARG A 93 9.84 8.52 -15.52
CA ARG A 93 9.52 7.09 -15.49
C ARG A 93 10.38 6.33 -14.48
N PRO A 94 10.32 6.70 -13.18
CA PRO A 94 11.15 6.09 -12.16
C PRO A 94 10.97 4.57 -12.15
N ASP A 95 12.09 3.87 -12.16
CA ASP A 95 12.14 2.42 -12.14
C ASP A 95 12.24 1.90 -10.71
N ILE A 96 11.51 0.82 -10.40
CA ILE A 96 11.41 0.30 -9.04
C ILE A 96 12.75 -0.24 -8.52
N LEU A 97 13.60 -0.79 -9.40
CA LEU A 97 14.92 -1.27 -9.01
C LEU A 97 15.79 -0.11 -8.53
N GLN A 98 15.79 1.02 -9.26
CA GLN A 98 16.53 2.22 -8.86
C GLN A 98 16.07 2.75 -7.50
N ARG A 99 14.75 2.72 -7.24
CA ARG A 99 14.20 3.14 -5.95
C ARG A 99 14.63 2.21 -4.82
N ALA A 100 14.66 0.90 -5.06
CA ALA A 100 15.16 -0.07 -4.09
C ALA A 100 16.65 0.11 -3.79
N ILE A 101 17.48 0.41 -4.81
CA ILE A 101 18.90 0.75 -4.62
C ILE A 101 19.07 1.99 -3.73
N ILE A 102 18.24 3.03 -3.94
CA ILE A 102 18.28 4.25 -3.13
C ILE A 102 17.89 3.96 -1.68
N GLU A 103 16.86 3.15 -1.43
CA GLU A 103 16.41 2.78 -0.08
C GLU A 103 17.46 1.98 0.71
N LEU A 104 18.33 1.23 0.02
CA LEU A 104 19.43 0.49 0.64
C LEU A 104 20.60 1.37 1.10
N SER A 105 20.68 2.62 0.63
CA SER A 105 21.84 3.52 0.78
C SER A 105 21.71 4.44 1.98
#